data_AF-A0AAD6MFV3-F1
#
_entry.id   AF-A0AAD6MFV3-F1
#
_cell.length_a   1.000
_cell.length_b   1.000
_cell.length_c   1.000
_cell.angle_alpha   90.00
_cell.angle_beta   90.00
_cell.angle_gamma   90.00
#
_symmetry.space_group_name_H-M   'P 1'
#
loop_
_entity.id
_entity.type
_entity.pdbx_description
1 polymer ?
#
loop_
_entity_poly.entity_id
_entity_poly.type
_entity_poly.pdbx_seq_one_letter_code
_entity_poly.pdbx_strand_id
1 'polypeptide(L)'
;MGSTEENFESSWHRWISESRWLEFCVGSMRFGDPIIAMPLYIDQPLNAGFVVEVGAGLEIKGDKNGMLQRQEVPKVIKDAVEEKTGQHLRRKAG
;
A
#
# COMPACT_ATOMS: atom_id res chain seq x y z
N MET A 1 14.69 7.52 -23.07
CA MET A 1 14.79 7.14 -21.65
C MET A 1 13.69 7.93 -20.95
N GLY A 2 12.59 7.28 -20.57
CA GLY A 2 11.48 7.96 -19.89
C GLY A 2 11.96 8.57 -18.57
N SER A 3 11.30 9.64 -18.14
CA SER A 3 11.61 10.26 -16.85
C SER A 3 11.46 9.22 -15.72
N THR A 4 12.16 9.41 -14.61
CA THR A 4 12.01 8.55 -13.42
C THR A 4 10.55 8.44 -12.96
N GLU A 5 9.78 9.50 -13.19
CA GLU A 5 8.35 9.58 -12.88
C GLU A 5 7.48 8.77 -13.86
N GLU A 6 7.75 8.82 -15.18
CA GLU A 6 7.08 7.94 -16.16
C GLU A 6 7.37 6.46 -15.90
N ASN A 7 8.61 6.12 -15.53
CA ASN A 7 8.99 4.75 -15.22
C ASN A 7 8.32 4.25 -13.93
N PHE A 8 8.12 5.14 -12.95
CA PHE A 8 7.36 4.86 -11.74
C PHE A 8 5.89 4.61 -12.11
N GLU A 9 5.20 5.57 -12.71
CA GLU A 9 3.78 5.48 -13.09
C GLU A 9 3.46 4.21 -13.92
N SER A 10 4.35 3.85 -14.84
CA SER A 10 4.24 2.62 -15.64
C SER A 10 4.39 1.34 -14.80
N SER A 11 5.31 1.36 -13.81
CA SER A 11 5.54 0.24 -12.91
C SER A 11 4.41 0.07 -11.90
N TRP A 12 3.83 1.17 -11.39
CA TRP A 12 2.69 1.13 -10.46
C TRP A 12 1.44 0.53 -11.10
N HIS A 13 1.11 0.94 -12.33
CA HIS A 13 0.00 0.32 -13.07
C HIS A 13 0.20 -1.19 -13.22
N ARG A 14 1.43 -1.61 -13.50
CA ARG A 14 1.78 -3.03 -13.63
C ARG A 14 1.63 -3.80 -12.31
N TRP A 15 2.06 -3.23 -11.19
CA TRP A 15 1.92 -3.86 -9.87
C TRP A 15 0.45 -4.04 -9.45
N ILE A 16 -0.41 -3.07 -9.78
CA ILE A 16 -1.85 -3.12 -9.47
C ILE A 16 -2.58 -4.13 -10.38
N SER A 17 -2.19 -4.26 -11.64
CA SER A 17 -2.89 -5.09 -12.65
C SER A 17 -2.40 -6.53 -12.75
N GLU A 18 -1.13 -6.81 -12.49
CA GLU A 18 -0.53 -8.16 -12.68
C GLU A 18 -0.46 -9.00 -11.39
N SER A 19 -1.13 -8.59 -10.30
CA SER A 19 -1.04 -9.31 -9.01
C SER A 19 0.40 -9.42 -8.47
N ARG A 20 1.32 -8.59 -8.97
CA ARG A 20 2.73 -8.47 -8.50
C ARG A 20 2.85 -7.70 -7.19
N TRP A 21 1.77 -7.67 -6.42
CA TRP A 21 1.60 -6.92 -5.18
C TRP A 21 2.62 -7.36 -4.11
N LEU A 22 2.96 -8.65 -4.09
CA LEU A 22 3.98 -9.20 -3.20
C LEU A 22 5.38 -8.65 -3.49
N GLU A 23 5.76 -8.48 -4.76
CA GLU A 23 7.05 -7.90 -5.15
C GLU A 23 7.14 -6.43 -4.70
N PHE A 24 6.04 -5.68 -4.85
CA PHE A 24 5.93 -4.31 -4.35
C PHE A 24 6.08 -4.25 -2.82
N CYS A 25 5.33 -5.07 -2.07
CA CYS A 25 5.39 -5.09 -0.61
C CYS A 25 6.81 -5.40 -0.10
N VAL A 26 7.45 -6.42 -0.68
CA VAL A 26 8.82 -6.80 -0.32
C VAL A 26 9.81 -5.66 -0.64
N GLY A 27 9.62 -4.98 -1.77
CA GLY A 27 10.37 -3.79 -2.13
C GLY A 27 10.23 -2.67 -1.10
N SER A 28 9.01 -2.24 -0.79
CA SER A 28 8.74 -1.17 0.17
C SER A 28 9.29 -1.47 1.57
N MET A 29 9.09 -2.70 2.07
CA MET A 29 9.68 -3.12 3.34
C MET A 29 11.21 -3.04 3.31
N ARG A 30 11.86 -3.46 2.22
CA ARG A 30 13.32 -3.38 2.10
C ARG A 30 13.87 -1.95 2.16
N PHE A 31 13.07 -0.94 1.80
CA PHE A 31 13.42 0.47 1.89
C PHE A 31 12.89 1.16 3.17
N GLY A 32 12.21 0.41 4.05
CA GLY A 32 11.63 0.93 5.30
C GLY A 32 10.39 1.80 5.10
N ASP A 33 9.81 1.80 3.89
CA ASP A 33 8.64 2.59 3.57
C ASP A 33 7.36 1.85 3.99
N PRO A 34 6.44 2.51 4.72
CA PRO A 34 5.19 1.90 5.12
C PRO A 34 4.28 1.72 3.90
N ILE A 35 3.59 0.59 3.83
CA ILE A 35 2.73 0.26 2.68
C ILE A 35 1.32 0.82 2.93
N ILE A 36 0.76 1.55 1.97
CA ILE A 36 -0.68 1.84 1.92
C ILE A 36 -1.32 0.89 0.92
N ALA A 37 -2.02 -0.11 1.45
CA ALA A 37 -2.67 -1.14 0.67
C ALA A 37 -4.01 -0.67 0.11
N MET A 38 -4.18 -0.83 -1.20
CA MET A 38 -5.39 -0.47 -1.93
C MET A 38 -5.87 -1.70 -2.71
N PRO A 39 -6.63 -2.61 -2.07
CA PRO A 39 -7.05 -3.84 -2.70
C PRO A 39 -8.13 -3.58 -3.76
N LEU A 40 -7.80 -3.84 -5.03
CA LEU A 40 -8.64 -3.65 -6.21
C LEU A 40 -8.97 -4.96 -6.94
N TYR A 41 -8.18 -6.02 -6.71
CA TYR A 41 -8.31 -7.34 -7.36
C TYR A 41 -8.39 -8.48 -6.34
N ILE A 42 -8.82 -9.66 -6.79
CA ILE A 42 -9.26 -10.80 -5.94
C ILE A 42 -8.22 -11.26 -4.89
N ASP A 43 -6.93 -11.24 -5.20
CA ASP A 43 -5.86 -11.72 -4.33
C ASP A 43 -5.30 -10.65 -3.38
N GLN A 44 -5.52 -9.37 -3.69
CA GLN A 44 -4.99 -8.23 -2.96
C GLN A 44 -5.54 -8.08 -1.53
N PRO A 45 -6.81 -8.42 -1.20
CA PRO A 45 -7.31 -8.38 0.16
C PRO A 45 -6.51 -9.22 1.15
N LEU A 46 -6.03 -10.40 0.73
CA LEU A 46 -5.22 -11.27 1.58
C LEU A 46 -3.87 -10.60 1.90
N ASN A 47 -3.21 -10.02 0.89
CA ASN A 47 -1.94 -9.34 1.05
C ASN A 47 -2.08 -8.05 1.87
N ALA A 48 -3.16 -7.29 1.65
CA ALA A 48 -3.48 -6.11 2.44
C ALA A 48 -3.67 -6.45 3.93
N GLY A 49 -4.42 -7.52 4.21
CA GLY A 49 -4.60 -8.03 5.57
C GLY A 49 -3.27 -8.42 6.22
N PHE A 50 -2.39 -9.13 5.49
CA PHE A 50 -1.08 -9.53 6.00
C PHE A 50 -0.19 -8.34 6.37
N VAL A 51 -0.10 -7.33 5.51
CA VAL A 51 0.70 -6.11 5.74
C VAL A 51 0.22 -5.34 6.99
N VAL A 52 -1.10 -5.27 7.18
CA VAL A 52 -1.72 -4.67 8.37
C VAL A 52 -1.42 -5.52 9.62
N GLU A 53 -1.54 -6.84 9.53
CA GLU A 53 -1.33 -7.76 10.65
C GLU A 53 0.12 -7.71 11.18
N VAL A 54 1.12 -7.63 10.29
CA VAL A 54 2.52 -7.49 10.69
C VAL A 54 2.90 -6.06 11.12
N GLY A 55 1.98 -5.10 10.95
CA GLY A 55 2.15 -3.70 11.31
C GLY A 55 3.09 -2.92 10.37
N ALA A 56 3.32 -3.42 9.16
CA ALA A 56 4.19 -2.78 8.16
C ALA A 56 3.42 -1.81 7.24
N GLY A 57 2.10 -1.73 7.36
CA GLY A 57 1.29 -0.82 6.56
C GLY A 57 -0.14 -0.68 7.02
N LEU A 58 -0.90 0.10 6.26
CA LEU A 58 -2.33 0.37 6.46
C LEU A 58 -3.11 -0.09 5.23
N GLU A 59 -4.39 -0.37 5.39
CA GLU A 59 -5.29 -0.75 4.29
C GLU A 59 -6.37 0.33 4.11
N ILE A 60 -6.64 0.68 2.85
CA ILE A 60 -7.82 1.44 2.45
C ILE A 60 -8.98 0.47 2.37
N LYS A 61 -9.84 0.48 3.40
CA LYS A 61 -10.99 -0.42 3.45
C LYS A 61 -12.06 -0.01 2.44
N GLY A 62 -12.53 -0.98 1.68
CA GLY A 62 -13.72 -0.85 0.85
C GLY A 62 -15.01 -0.91 1.67
N ASP A 63 -16.13 -0.54 1.05
CA ASP A 63 -17.45 -0.76 1.63
C ASP A 63 -17.86 -2.25 1.62
N LYS A 64 -19.12 -2.54 1.98
CA LYS A 64 -19.67 -3.90 1.99
C LYS A 64 -19.58 -4.64 0.64
N ASN A 65 -19.38 -3.92 -0.46
CA ASN A 65 -19.23 -4.48 -1.80
C ASN A 65 -17.76 -4.51 -2.26
N GLY A 66 -16.81 -4.15 -1.38
CA GLY A 66 -15.40 -4.01 -1.71
C GLY A 66 -15.06 -2.74 -2.51
N MET A 67 -16.00 -1.80 -2.65
CA MET A 67 -15.77 -0.57 -3.40
C MET A 67 -15.06 0.46 -2.53
N LEU A 68 -13.94 0.99 -3.04
CA LEU A 68 -13.18 2.02 -2.34
C LEU A 68 -13.91 3.37 -2.39
N GLN A 69 -14.01 4.00 -1.23
CA GLN A 69 -14.62 5.32 -1.10
C GLN A 69 -13.50 6.38 -1.14
N ARG A 70 -13.68 7.41 -1.98
CA ARG A 70 -12.68 8.48 -2.19
C ARG A 70 -12.25 9.15 -0.88
N GLN A 71 -13.16 9.20 0.10
CA GLN A 71 -12.97 9.81 1.41
C GLN A 71 -12.05 8.99 2.34
N GLU A 72 -11.84 7.70 2.05
CA GLU A 72 -10.98 6.83 2.86
C GLU A 72 -9.50 7.01 2.53
N VAL A 73 -9.17 7.29 1.26
CA VAL A 73 -7.80 7.55 0.79
C VAL A 73 -7.08 8.63 1.64
N PRO A 74 -7.61 9.86 1.80
CA PRO A 74 -6.92 10.89 2.56
C PRO A 74 -6.81 10.57 4.06
N LYS A 75 -7.71 9.76 4.63
CA LYS A 75 -7.63 9.35 6.03
C LYS A 75 -6.43 8.43 6.25
N VAL A 76 -6.31 7.40 5.42
CA VAL A 76 -5.20 6.44 5.51
C VAL A 76 -3.86 7.11 5.23
N ILE A 77 -3.80 8.04 4.26
CA ILE A 77 -2.59 8.84 4.03
C ILE A 77 -2.25 9.66 5.28
N LYS A 78 -3.23 10.33 5.89
CA LYS A 78 -3.02 11.12 7.11
C LYS A 78 -2.47 10.26 8.25
N ASP A 79 -3.01 9.06 8.45
CA ASP A 79 -2.58 8.14 9.49
C ASP A 79 -1.15 7.61 9.21
N ALA A 80 -0.81 7.33 7.95
CA ALA A 80 0.53 6.88 7.56
C ALA A 80 1.62 7.94 7.79
N VAL A 81 1.29 9.22 7.63
CA VAL A 81 2.23 10.35 7.86
C VAL A 81 2.20 10.89 9.29
N GLU A 82 1.20 10.50 10.09
CA GLU A 82 1.11 10.87 11.50
C GLU A 82 2.38 10.43 12.24
N GLU A 83 2.87 11.26 13.16
CA GLU A 83 4.16 11.03 13.82
C GLU A 83 4.21 9.68 14.55
N LYS A 84 3.18 9.35 15.35
CA LYS A 84 3.16 8.11 16.14
C LYS A 84 2.93 6.87 15.27
N THR A 85 1.86 6.91 14.47
CA THR A 85 1.45 5.80 13.60
C THR A 85 2.49 5.56 12.52
N GLY A 86 2.92 6.59 11.80
CA GLY A 86 3.95 6.49 10.77
C GLY A 86 5.32 6.02 11.28
N GLN A 87 5.77 6.47 12.47
CA GLN A 87 7.02 5.95 13.06
C GLN A 87 6.90 4.48 13.44
N HIS A 88 5.74 4.03 13.91
CA HIS A 88 5.50 2.62 14.20
C HIS A 88 5.59 1.77 12.93
N LEU A 89 4.91 2.21 11.86
CA LEU A 89 4.88 1.49 10.58
C LEU A 89 6.27 1.40 9.95
N ARG A 90 7.02 2.51 9.89
CA ARG A 90 8.40 2.53 9.35
C ARG A 90 9.32 1.56 10.07
N ARG A 91 9.31 1.57 11.42
CA ARG A 91 10.11 0.65 12.24
C ARG A 91 9.78 -0.83 12.01
N LYS A 92 8.55 -1.12 11.58
CA LYS A 92 8.10 -2.49 11.28
C LYS A 92 8.39 -2.89 9.84
N ALA A 93 8.38 -1.92 8.92
CA ALA A 93 8.77 -2.11 7.54
C ALA A 93 10.29 -2.39 7.40
N GLY A 94 11.14 -1.73 8.20
CA GLY A 94 12.60 -1.94 8.24
C GLY A 94 13.31 -1.31 9.43
#